data_AF-A0A4R1I637-F1
#
_entry.id   AF-A0A4R1I637-F1
#
_cell.length_a   1.000
_cell.length_b   1.000
_cell.length_c   1.000
_cell.angle_alpha   90.00
_cell.angle_beta   90.00
_cell.angle_gamma   90.00
#
_symmetry.space_group_name_H-M   'P 1'
#
loop_
_entity.id
_entity.type
_entity.pdbx_description
1 polymer ?
#
loop_
_entity_poly.entity_id
_entity_poly.type
_entity_poly.pdbx_seq_one_letter_code
_entity_poly.pdbx_strand_id
1 'polypeptide(L)'
;MRKLFRLTPLAALLAGLAAPARAEPQATIADYMAMDVCVDAADAIIPNLVPGDAACARRRDLRPGETPPYELRNFLNPGGHCTEDGGTVAKLNRPVERGGQTRIVSSTLSLPVSPCGGARGRPGRPGEGGASIQWHDEGYGFIMGSYSPVALSVYQTPLCRDGSVSSRRFFRGWVIAPATVPAVGQGGFGVFESRLATGAASALPAACPTRYRRALTTWLVAPMRYTSDRELVSIVSSHFAQVSRDGLSPGATLQMEQTYWTREFGLSRWEKWAREDWVHPRSHRSAPDLARELRQRGRCGPAVGGTFDISSRTRFTDAPGHDDAYARAIVDPRSGRSQLWLMTLCEDYTNIRVRPAGKALPDASAIADPAYWRP
;
A
#
# COMPACT_ATOMS: atom_id res chain seq x y z
N MET A 1 87.05 7.17 16.00
CA MET A 1 85.76 6.58 16.41
C MET A 1 84.62 7.41 15.82
N ARG A 2 83.89 6.85 14.85
CA ARG A 2 82.82 7.53 14.10
C ARG A 2 81.53 7.60 14.93
N LYS A 3 80.99 8.79 15.15
CA LYS A 3 79.68 9.03 15.79
C LYS A 3 78.57 8.83 14.77
N LEU A 4 77.72 7.81 14.94
CA LEU A 4 76.46 7.67 14.20
C LEU A 4 75.37 8.49 14.87
N PHE A 5 74.85 9.50 14.16
CA PHE A 5 73.58 10.15 14.50
C PHE A 5 72.42 9.28 13.97
N ARG A 6 71.53 8.84 14.87
CA ARG A 6 70.25 8.21 14.50
C ARG A 6 69.19 9.32 14.36
N LEU A 7 68.69 9.48 13.14
CA LEU A 7 67.49 10.27 12.83
C LEU A 7 66.25 9.41 13.10
N THR A 8 65.39 9.86 14.01
CA THR A 8 64.09 9.25 14.29
C THR A 8 63.04 9.87 13.36
N PRO A 9 62.28 9.10 12.57
CA PRO A 9 61.22 9.67 11.75
C PRO A 9 59.98 9.93 12.62
N LEU A 10 59.49 11.17 12.59
CA LEU A 10 58.19 11.55 13.15
C LEU A 10 57.10 11.03 12.19
N ALA A 11 56.40 9.96 12.57
CA ALA A 11 55.21 9.51 11.86
C ALA A 11 54.01 10.37 12.29
N ALA A 12 53.58 11.30 11.43
CA ALA A 12 52.36 12.07 11.64
C ALA A 12 51.14 11.16 11.40
N LEU A 13 50.46 10.75 12.47
CA LEU A 13 49.13 10.15 12.40
C LEU A 13 48.12 11.21 11.94
N LEU A 14 47.72 11.16 10.67
CA LEU A 14 46.51 11.81 10.16
C LEU A 14 45.29 11.06 10.72
N ALA A 15 44.81 11.51 11.88
CA ALA A 15 43.51 11.11 12.40
C ALA A 15 42.42 11.75 11.51
N GLY A 16 41.98 11.01 10.49
CA GLY A 16 40.81 11.36 9.70
C GLY A 16 39.59 11.38 10.61
N LEU A 17 39.07 12.58 10.90
CA LEU A 17 37.79 12.78 11.56
C LEU A 17 36.69 12.27 10.61
N ALA A 18 36.34 10.99 10.73
CA ALA A 18 35.12 10.47 10.15
C ALA A 18 33.96 11.20 10.83
N ALA A 19 33.27 12.07 10.09
CA ALA A 19 32.05 12.70 10.58
C ALA A 19 31.08 11.60 11.01
N PRO A 20 30.47 11.69 12.21
CA PRO A 20 29.54 10.70 12.68
C PRO A 20 28.39 10.59 11.68
N ALA A 21 28.19 9.41 11.12
CA ALA A 21 27.02 9.10 10.31
C ALA A 21 25.80 9.32 11.20
N ARG A 22 25.06 10.42 10.95
CA ARG A 22 23.78 10.64 11.62
C ARG A 22 22.84 9.55 11.13
N ALA A 23 22.33 8.74 12.07
CA ALA A 23 21.25 7.82 11.78
C ALA A 23 20.08 8.62 11.22
N GLU A 24 19.57 8.23 10.05
CA GLU A 24 18.36 8.83 9.52
C GLU A 24 17.22 8.67 10.54
N PRO A 25 16.38 9.71 10.74
CA PRO A 25 15.21 9.59 11.58
C PRO A 25 14.36 8.39 11.14
N GLN A 26 13.93 7.58 12.10
CA GLN A 26 13.08 6.43 11.80
C GLN A 26 11.78 6.91 11.16
N ALA A 27 11.44 6.36 9.99
CA ALA A 27 10.27 6.77 9.24
C ALA A 27 8.98 6.43 10.00
N THR A 28 7.98 7.30 9.86
CA THR A 28 6.64 7.08 10.43
C THR A 28 5.69 6.53 9.39
N ILE A 29 4.61 5.87 9.81
CA ILE A 29 3.60 5.33 8.88
C ILE A 29 2.88 6.45 8.11
N ALA A 30 2.83 7.67 8.66
CA ALA A 30 2.21 8.82 8.01
C ALA A 30 2.88 9.15 6.67
N ASP A 31 4.22 9.11 6.64
CA ASP A 31 5.05 9.32 5.45
C ASP A 31 4.72 8.33 4.32
N TYR A 32 4.12 7.18 4.63
CA TYR A 32 3.77 6.13 3.66
C TYR A 32 2.29 6.15 3.26
N MET A 33 1.47 7.04 3.84
CA MET A 33 0.04 7.12 3.54
C MET A 33 -0.25 8.23 2.53
N ALA A 34 0.35 9.40 2.71
CA ALA A 34 0.23 10.52 1.77
C ALA A 34 1.21 10.37 0.60
N MET A 35 0.90 11.03 -0.52
CA MET A 35 1.87 11.18 -1.61
C MET A 35 2.80 12.36 -1.33
N ASP A 36 4.05 12.24 -1.75
CA ASP A 36 5.03 13.31 -1.66
C ASP A 36 4.87 14.34 -2.80
N VAL A 37 5.50 15.49 -2.62
CA VAL A 37 5.69 16.50 -3.66
C VAL A 37 7.11 17.01 -3.65
N CYS A 38 7.65 17.28 -4.83
CA CYS A 38 8.93 17.98 -4.96
C CYS A 38 8.72 19.47 -4.70
N VAL A 39 9.60 20.07 -3.90
CA VAL A 39 9.50 21.47 -3.49
C VAL A 39 10.79 22.23 -3.76
N ASP A 40 10.66 23.53 -3.99
CA ASP A 40 11.79 24.43 -4.17
C ASP A 40 12.39 24.89 -2.82
N ALA A 41 13.30 25.87 -2.89
CA ALA A 41 13.94 26.40 -1.70
C ALA A 41 12.94 27.07 -0.73
N ALA A 42 11.88 27.65 -1.28
CA ALA A 42 10.80 28.37 -0.60
C ALA A 42 9.63 27.46 -0.19
N ASP A 43 9.78 26.13 -0.32
CA ASP A 43 8.77 25.13 0.03
C ASP A 43 7.52 25.16 -0.88
N ALA A 44 7.62 25.76 -2.07
CA ALA A 44 6.59 25.74 -3.10
C ALA A 44 6.69 24.47 -3.95
N ILE A 45 5.55 23.86 -4.28
CA ILE A 45 5.48 22.67 -5.13
C ILE A 45 6.02 23.01 -6.53
N ILE A 46 6.99 22.23 -6.99
CA ILE A 46 7.54 22.36 -8.34
C ILE A 46 6.61 21.62 -9.32
N PRO A 47 6.01 22.30 -10.32
CA PRO A 47 5.16 21.66 -11.31
C PRO A 47 5.91 20.62 -12.13
N ASN A 48 5.19 19.61 -12.61
CA ASN A 48 5.69 18.57 -13.53
C ASN A 48 6.85 17.70 -13.00
N LEU A 49 7.18 17.80 -11.72
CA LEU A 49 8.24 17.05 -11.09
C LEU A 49 7.67 16.01 -10.13
N VAL A 50 8.26 14.81 -10.14
CA VAL A 50 7.79 13.65 -9.37
C VAL A 50 8.89 13.19 -8.41
N PRO A 51 8.54 12.78 -7.17
CA PRO A 51 9.50 12.15 -6.26
C PRO A 51 10.29 11.02 -6.93
N GLY A 52 11.61 11.06 -6.78
CA GLY A 52 12.56 10.14 -7.44
C GLY A 52 13.12 10.63 -8.77
N ASP A 53 12.57 11.71 -9.36
CA ASP A 53 13.20 12.35 -10.51
C ASP A 53 14.50 13.06 -10.11
N ALA A 54 15.51 13.07 -10.99
CA ALA A 54 16.84 13.63 -10.67
C ALA A 54 16.82 15.11 -10.25
N ALA A 55 15.85 15.88 -10.74
CA ALA A 55 15.68 17.29 -10.38
C ALA A 55 14.93 17.50 -9.03
N CYS A 56 14.39 16.44 -8.42
CA CYS A 56 13.66 16.51 -7.16
C CYS A 56 14.63 16.46 -5.96
N ALA A 57 15.38 17.54 -5.75
CA ALA A 57 16.38 17.63 -4.69
C ALA A 57 15.76 17.71 -3.27
N ARG A 58 14.55 18.25 -3.15
CA ARG A 58 13.80 18.37 -1.90
C ARG A 58 12.38 17.86 -2.11
N ARG A 59 11.89 17.10 -1.13
CA ARG A 59 10.53 16.56 -1.09
C ARG A 59 9.93 16.67 0.30
N ARG A 60 8.61 16.57 0.36
CA ARG A 60 7.82 16.41 1.58
C ARG A 60 6.45 15.84 1.26
N ASP A 61 5.74 15.39 2.27
CA ASP A 61 4.33 15.04 2.17
C ASP A 61 3.51 16.20 1.57
N LEU A 62 2.57 15.86 0.70
CA LEU A 62 1.50 16.76 0.27
C LEU A 62 0.68 17.18 1.50
N ARG A 63 0.36 18.47 1.64
CA ARG A 63 -0.42 19.02 2.76
C ARG A 63 -1.91 19.11 2.44
N PRO A 64 -2.79 19.19 3.47
CA PRO A 64 -4.21 19.45 3.25
C PRO A 64 -4.43 20.70 2.37
N GLY A 65 -5.31 20.58 1.39
CA GLY A 65 -5.64 21.67 0.46
C GLY A 65 -4.67 21.86 -0.72
N GLU A 66 -3.50 21.23 -0.70
CA GLU A 66 -2.57 21.29 -1.82
C GLU A 66 -3.01 20.43 -3.01
N THR A 67 -2.60 20.85 -4.21
CA THR A 67 -2.89 20.14 -5.45
C THR A 67 -1.64 19.39 -5.91
N PRO A 68 -1.65 18.05 -6.00
CA PRO A 68 -0.48 17.29 -6.43
C PRO A 68 -0.17 17.58 -7.91
N PRO A 69 1.11 17.70 -8.29
CA PRO A 69 1.51 17.99 -9.67
C PRO A 69 1.42 16.76 -10.60
N TYR A 70 1.09 15.59 -10.05
CA TYR A 70 0.92 14.34 -10.78
C TYR A 70 -0.26 13.51 -10.23
N GLU A 71 -0.69 12.53 -11.01
CA GLU A 71 -1.63 11.49 -10.62
C GLU A 71 -1.00 10.12 -10.86
N LEU A 72 -1.37 9.16 -10.01
CA LEU A 72 -0.98 7.76 -10.15
C LEU A 72 -2.00 7.08 -11.07
N ARG A 73 -1.57 6.22 -11.99
CA ARG A 73 -2.49 5.43 -12.82
C ARG A 73 -2.14 3.98 -12.78
N ASN A 74 -3.13 3.12 -13.01
CA ASN A 74 -2.85 1.72 -13.29
C ASN A 74 -2.27 1.52 -14.70
N PHE A 75 -1.70 0.34 -14.94
CA PHE A 75 -1.32 -0.11 -16.27
C PHE A 75 -2.49 -0.88 -16.92
N LEU A 76 -2.73 -0.62 -18.20
CA LEU A 76 -3.76 -1.31 -18.98
C LEU A 76 -3.23 -2.65 -19.49
N ASN A 77 -2.06 -2.66 -20.14
CA ASN A 77 -1.37 -3.83 -20.72
C ASN A 77 0.14 -3.53 -20.91
N PRO A 78 0.98 -3.70 -19.89
CA PRO A 78 2.44 -3.65 -20.02
C PRO A 78 2.90 -4.65 -21.08
N GLY A 79 3.46 -4.17 -22.19
CA GLY A 79 3.98 -5.00 -23.28
C GLY A 79 3.03 -5.23 -24.47
N GLY A 80 1.82 -4.63 -24.47
CA GLY A 80 0.96 -4.66 -25.66
C GLY A 80 1.45 -3.74 -26.79
N HIS A 81 1.00 -3.95 -28.03
CA HIS A 81 1.33 -3.12 -29.21
C HIS A 81 0.81 -1.67 -29.15
N CYS A 82 0.19 -1.26 -28.04
CA CYS A 82 -0.28 0.11 -27.81
C CYS A 82 0.80 0.88 -27.05
N THR A 83 1.32 1.94 -27.66
CA THR A 83 2.31 2.84 -27.05
C THR A 83 1.73 3.77 -25.98
N GLU A 84 0.40 3.93 -25.94
CA GLU A 84 -0.31 4.74 -24.94
C GLU A 84 -0.88 3.88 -23.80
N ASP A 85 -0.06 3.61 -22.78
CA ASP A 85 -0.58 3.05 -21.52
C ASP A 85 -1.28 4.14 -20.69
N GLY A 86 -2.50 4.49 -21.08
CA GLY A 86 -3.29 5.54 -20.46
C GLY A 86 -3.85 5.17 -19.07
N GLY A 87 -3.85 3.88 -18.71
CA GLY A 87 -4.59 3.37 -17.55
C GLY A 87 -6.12 3.57 -17.65
N THR A 88 -6.87 2.85 -16.83
CA THR A 88 -8.33 3.01 -16.66
C THR A 88 -8.70 3.51 -15.27
N VAL A 89 -7.72 3.62 -14.38
CA VAL A 89 -7.89 4.07 -13.00
C VAL A 89 -6.82 5.11 -12.70
N ALA A 90 -7.24 6.28 -12.25
CA ALA A 90 -6.37 7.25 -11.58
C ALA A 90 -6.51 7.13 -10.06
N LYS A 91 -5.42 7.34 -9.35
CA LYS A 91 -5.36 7.26 -7.90
C LYS A 91 -4.61 8.46 -7.33
N LEU A 92 -5.11 8.96 -6.20
CA LEU A 92 -4.52 10.06 -5.45
C LEU A 92 -4.59 9.72 -3.97
N ASN A 93 -3.50 9.91 -3.23
CA ASN A 93 -3.42 9.67 -1.80
C ASN A 93 -3.18 11.01 -1.11
N ARG A 94 -4.26 11.66 -0.66
CA ARG A 94 -4.23 13.07 -0.22
C ARG A 94 -4.68 13.22 1.22
N PRO A 95 -4.04 14.05 2.05
CA PRO A 95 -4.65 14.48 3.29
C PRO A 95 -5.85 15.39 3.02
N VAL A 96 -6.92 15.14 3.76
CA VAL A 96 -8.19 15.88 3.68
C VAL A 96 -8.56 16.30 5.09
N GLU A 97 -8.74 17.59 5.30
CA GLU A 97 -9.20 18.15 6.56
C GLU A 97 -10.69 18.46 6.51
N ARG A 98 -11.42 18.03 7.54
CA ARG A 98 -12.84 18.36 7.72
C ARG A 98 -13.15 18.44 9.21
N GLY A 99 -13.72 19.56 9.65
CA GLY A 99 -14.08 19.75 11.07
C GLY A 99 -12.91 19.60 12.03
N GLY A 100 -11.71 20.06 11.64
CA GLY A 100 -10.49 19.93 12.43
C GLY A 100 -9.91 18.51 12.51
N GLN A 101 -10.45 17.56 11.74
CA GLN A 101 -9.91 16.21 11.59
C GLN A 101 -9.27 16.04 10.23
N THR A 102 -7.97 15.73 10.20
CA THR A 102 -7.27 15.31 8.98
C THR A 102 -7.44 13.80 8.81
N ARG A 103 -7.61 13.32 7.57
CA ARG A 103 -7.55 11.89 7.20
C ARG A 103 -6.84 11.76 5.87
N ILE A 104 -6.20 10.63 5.58
CA ILE A 104 -5.70 10.37 4.23
C ILE A 104 -6.79 9.69 3.41
N VAL A 105 -7.10 10.26 2.26
CA VAL A 105 -8.10 9.75 1.31
C VAL A 105 -7.39 9.28 0.05
N SER A 106 -7.41 7.97 -0.17
CA SER A 106 -6.90 7.33 -1.37
C SER A 106 -7.98 7.19 -2.44
N SER A 107 -8.35 8.28 -3.10
CA SER A 107 -9.40 8.29 -4.12
C SER A 107 -9.00 7.50 -5.36
N THR A 108 -9.94 6.72 -5.89
CA THR A 108 -9.84 5.90 -7.11
C THR A 108 -10.84 6.45 -8.11
N LEU A 109 -10.37 6.92 -9.25
CA LEU A 109 -11.16 7.58 -10.28
C LEU A 109 -11.14 6.73 -11.55
N SER A 110 -12.31 6.32 -12.02
CA SER A 110 -12.43 5.64 -13.30
C SER A 110 -12.14 6.63 -14.42
N LEU A 111 -11.16 6.30 -15.25
CA LEU A 111 -10.84 7.04 -16.46
C LEU A 111 -11.56 6.40 -17.66
N PRO A 112 -11.89 7.19 -18.70
CA PRO A 112 -12.31 6.62 -19.97
C PRO A 112 -11.26 5.62 -20.48
N VAL A 113 -11.72 4.52 -21.08
CA VAL A 113 -10.82 3.56 -21.72
C VAL A 113 -10.11 4.29 -22.87
N SER A 114 -8.77 4.30 -22.83
CA SER A 114 -7.91 4.82 -23.90
C SER A 114 -8.34 4.25 -25.27
N PRO A 115 -8.16 4.97 -26.40
CA PRO A 115 -8.52 4.50 -27.75
C PRO A 115 -7.95 3.12 -28.14
N CYS A 116 -6.96 2.59 -27.41
CA CYS A 116 -6.45 1.23 -27.59
C CYS A 116 -7.40 0.12 -27.07
N GLY A 117 -8.40 0.44 -26.25
CA GLY A 117 -9.44 -0.50 -25.87
C GLY A 117 -10.61 -0.38 -26.82
N GLY A 118 -10.84 -1.37 -27.68
CA GLY A 118 -12.03 -1.47 -28.54
C GLY A 118 -13.37 -1.49 -27.78
N ALA A 119 -13.35 -1.46 -26.45
CA ALA A 119 -14.53 -1.27 -25.63
C ALA A 119 -14.79 0.23 -25.42
N ARG A 120 -15.94 0.71 -25.90
CA ARG A 120 -16.56 1.98 -25.47
C ARG A 120 -16.94 1.87 -23.99
N GLY A 121 -15.94 1.96 -23.11
CA GLY A 121 -16.15 2.08 -21.68
C GLY A 121 -16.92 3.37 -21.42
N ARG A 122 -18.04 3.27 -20.70
CA ARG A 122 -18.76 4.44 -20.25
C ARG A 122 -17.82 5.28 -19.36
N PRO A 123 -17.64 6.59 -19.61
CA PRO A 123 -16.91 7.44 -18.68
C PRO A 123 -17.59 7.35 -17.31
N GLY A 124 -16.80 7.10 -16.26
CA GLY A 124 -17.32 7.09 -14.90
C GLY A 124 -18.03 8.42 -14.61
N ARG A 125 -19.24 8.38 -14.06
CA ARG A 125 -19.93 9.60 -13.65
C ARG A 125 -19.16 10.28 -12.51
N PRO A 126 -19.28 11.60 -12.35
CA PRO A 126 -18.86 12.28 -11.13
C PRO A 126 -19.45 11.58 -9.90
N GLY A 127 -18.61 11.13 -8.97
CA GLY A 127 -19.02 10.35 -7.79
C GLY A 127 -18.99 8.81 -7.95
N GLU A 128 -18.75 8.26 -9.15
CA GLU A 128 -18.58 6.81 -9.39
C GLU A 128 -17.14 6.31 -9.09
N GLY A 129 -16.40 7.03 -8.23
CA GLY A 129 -15.07 6.66 -7.76
C GLY A 129 -15.08 5.89 -6.44
N GLY A 130 -14.03 5.11 -6.22
CA GLY A 130 -13.73 4.52 -4.92
C GLY A 130 -12.83 5.41 -4.08
N ALA A 131 -12.57 5.03 -2.83
CA ALA A 131 -11.61 5.66 -1.94
C ALA A 131 -11.29 4.72 -0.79
N SER A 132 -10.09 4.73 -0.25
CA SER A 132 -9.86 4.20 1.10
C SER A 132 -9.55 5.34 2.06
N ILE A 133 -10.13 5.29 3.25
CA ILE A 133 -10.01 6.32 4.28
C ILE A 133 -9.10 5.80 5.36
N GLN A 134 -8.04 6.54 5.61
CA GLN A 134 -6.92 6.07 6.39
C GLN A 134 -6.61 7.03 7.51
N TRP A 135 -6.06 6.44 8.55
CA TRP A 135 -5.56 7.15 9.70
C TRP A 135 -4.45 6.35 10.37
N HIS A 136 -3.72 7.00 11.26
CA HIS A 136 -2.78 6.35 12.13
C HIS A 136 -2.95 6.84 13.57
N ASP A 137 -2.68 5.95 14.50
CA ASP A 137 -2.49 6.29 15.91
C ASP A 137 -1.04 6.01 16.31
N GLU A 138 -0.73 6.10 17.61
CA GLU A 138 0.62 5.82 18.13
C GLU A 138 1.06 4.37 17.93
N GLY A 139 0.13 3.45 17.68
CA GLY A 139 0.41 2.03 17.48
C GLY A 139 0.53 1.65 16.01
N TYR A 140 -0.41 2.09 15.18
CA TYR A 140 -0.55 1.57 13.81
C TYR A 140 -1.09 2.61 12.81
N GLY A 141 -0.72 2.43 11.55
CA GLY A 141 -1.48 2.95 10.42
C GLY A 141 -2.49 1.93 9.89
N PHE A 142 -3.66 2.40 9.49
CA PHE A 142 -4.77 1.54 9.08
C PHE A 142 -5.76 2.22 8.12
N ILE A 143 -6.53 1.39 7.42
CA ILE A 143 -7.72 1.78 6.66
C ILE A 143 -8.94 1.63 7.58
N MET A 144 -9.69 2.72 7.74
CA MET A 144 -10.94 2.79 8.51
C MET A 144 -12.13 2.25 7.70
N GLY A 145 -12.11 2.48 6.39
CA GLY A 145 -13.12 2.01 5.45
C GLY A 145 -12.66 2.18 4.01
N SER A 146 -13.28 1.42 3.11
CA SER A 146 -12.94 1.44 1.69
C SER A 146 -14.20 1.41 0.83
N TYR A 147 -14.20 2.24 -0.19
CA TYR A 147 -15.18 2.35 -1.26
C TYR A 147 -14.52 1.66 -2.46
N SER A 148 -14.99 0.46 -2.80
CA SER A 148 -14.71 -0.12 -4.10
C SER A 148 -15.80 0.32 -5.08
N PRO A 149 -15.53 0.44 -6.40
CA PRO A 149 -16.57 0.68 -7.40
C PRO A 149 -17.74 -0.32 -7.35
N VAL A 150 -17.56 -1.46 -6.66
CA VAL A 150 -18.59 -2.50 -6.52
C VAL A 150 -19.24 -2.58 -5.13
N ALA A 151 -18.66 -1.97 -4.09
CA ALA A 151 -19.23 -1.98 -2.73
C ALA A 151 -18.57 -1.00 -1.76
N LEU A 152 -19.38 -0.42 -0.88
CA LEU A 152 -18.93 0.29 0.32
C LEU A 152 -18.62 -0.72 1.43
N SER A 153 -17.38 -0.75 1.90
CA SER A 153 -16.87 -1.63 2.94
C SER A 153 -16.46 -0.81 4.17
N VAL A 154 -17.13 -1.04 5.29
CA VAL A 154 -16.85 -0.36 6.57
C VAL A 154 -16.37 -1.37 7.60
N TYR A 155 -15.27 -1.06 8.28
CA TYR A 155 -14.68 -1.93 9.29
C TYR A 155 -15.02 -1.41 10.69
N GLN A 156 -16.03 -1.98 11.34
CA GLN A 156 -16.28 -1.68 12.76
C GLN A 156 -15.34 -2.52 13.63
N THR A 157 -14.70 -1.90 14.63
CA THR A 157 -13.77 -2.60 15.54
C THR A 157 -14.29 -2.58 16.98
N PRO A 158 -13.66 -3.32 17.92
CA PRO A 158 -14.01 -3.27 19.34
C PRO A 158 -13.96 -1.86 19.94
N LEU A 159 -13.18 -0.94 19.35
CA LEU A 159 -13.12 0.48 19.73
C LEU A 159 -14.45 1.22 19.55
N CYS A 160 -15.43 0.59 18.90
CA CYS A 160 -16.81 1.07 18.91
C CYS A 160 -17.36 1.24 20.32
N ARG A 161 -17.00 0.39 21.28
CA ARG A 161 -17.55 0.44 22.65
C ARG A 161 -17.28 1.77 23.34
N ASP A 162 -16.09 2.31 23.10
CA ASP A 162 -15.62 3.57 23.69
C ASP A 162 -15.86 4.78 22.78
N GLY A 163 -16.43 4.55 21.59
CA GLY A 163 -16.48 5.56 20.52
C GLY A 163 -17.66 5.38 19.56
N SER A 164 -18.81 4.93 20.06
CA SER A 164 -19.97 4.47 19.25
C SER A 164 -20.50 5.49 18.26
N VAL A 165 -20.34 6.78 18.56
CA VAL A 165 -20.77 7.92 17.73
C VAL A 165 -19.60 8.67 17.07
N SER A 166 -18.36 8.31 17.41
CA SER A 166 -17.12 8.89 16.88
C SER A 166 -16.52 8.06 15.76
N SER A 167 -15.54 8.60 15.05
CA SER A 167 -14.77 7.85 14.05
C SER A 167 -13.87 6.76 14.66
N ARG A 168 -13.60 6.80 15.98
CA ARG A 168 -12.80 5.78 16.69
C ARG A 168 -13.37 4.37 16.53
N ARG A 169 -14.68 4.22 16.30
CA ARG A 169 -15.31 2.92 16.05
C ARG A 169 -14.79 2.19 14.81
N PHE A 170 -14.06 2.88 13.94
CA PHE A 170 -13.45 2.35 12.72
C PHE A 170 -11.92 2.21 12.81
N PHE A 171 -11.32 2.61 13.93
CA PHE A 171 -9.86 2.59 14.07
C PHE A 171 -9.35 1.16 14.07
N ARG A 172 -8.20 0.96 13.41
CA ARG A 172 -7.54 -0.36 13.23
C ARG A 172 -8.42 -1.39 12.50
N GLY A 173 -9.33 -0.93 11.64
CA GLY A 173 -10.22 -1.78 10.86
C GLY A 173 -9.48 -2.76 9.94
N TRP A 174 -8.59 -2.21 9.12
CA TRP A 174 -7.58 -2.96 8.37
C TRP A 174 -6.23 -2.31 8.62
N VAL A 175 -5.40 -2.94 9.45
CA VAL A 175 -4.04 -2.47 9.76
C VAL A 175 -3.10 -2.68 8.58
N ILE A 176 -2.26 -1.68 8.32
CA ILE A 176 -1.21 -1.69 7.30
C ILE A 176 0.12 -2.13 7.93
N ALA A 177 0.61 -1.34 8.89
CA ALA A 177 1.87 -1.56 9.59
C ALA A 177 1.89 -0.77 10.91
N PRO A 178 2.88 -1.01 11.80
CA PRO A 178 3.08 -0.21 13.00
C PRO A 178 3.34 1.26 12.67
N ALA A 179 3.02 2.15 13.62
CA ALA A 179 3.19 3.59 13.46
C ALA A 179 4.65 3.98 13.25
N THR A 180 5.54 3.29 13.95
CA THR A 180 6.97 3.34 13.70
C THR A 180 7.33 2.27 12.66
N VAL A 181 7.74 2.70 11.46
CA VAL A 181 8.00 1.77 10.36
C VAL A 181 9.27 0.97 10.65
N PRO A 182 9.24 -0.38 10.50
CA PRO A 182 10.44 -1.21 10.65
C PRO A 182 11.52 -0.86 9.62
N ALA A 183 12.77 -1.23 9.90
CA ALA A 183 13.85 -1.05 8.93
C ALA A 183 13.66 -1.96 7.71
N VAL A 184 14.31 -1.63 6.60
CA VAL A 184 14.31 -2.47 5.39
C VAL A 184 14.79 -3.89 5.72
N GLY A 185 14.08 -4.89 5.21
CA GLY A 185 14.27 -6.31 5.50
C GLY A 185 13.55 -6.79 6.76
N GLN A 186 12.98 -5.89 7.56
CA GLN A 186 12.21 -6.26 8.75
C GLN A 186 10.72 -6.34 8.45
N GLY A 187 10.03 -7.19 9.21
CA GLY A 187 8.59 -7.39 9.10
C GLY A 187 7.96 -7.72 10.44
N GLY A 188 6.70 -8.12 10.40
CA GLY A 188 5.95 -8.51 11.58
C GLY A 188 4.51 -8.86 11.26
N PHE A 189 3.73 -9.08 12.29
CA PHE A 189 2.31 -9.37 12.17
C PHE A 189 1.52 -8.88 13.38
N GLY A 190 0.21 -8.79 13.20
CA GLY A 190 -0.73 -8.52 14.26
C GLY A 190 -2.08 -9.17 13.97
N VAL A 191 -2.79 -9.48 15.05
CA VAL A 191 -4.17 -9.98 14.98
C VAL A 191 -5.10 -8.87 15.40
N PHE A 192 -6.02 -8.51 14.50
CA PHE A 192 -6.94 -7.40 14.68
C PHE A 192 -8.38 -7.88 14.54
N GLU A 193 -9.25 -7.32 15.36
CA GLU A 193 -10.66 -7.67 15.38
C GLU A 193 -11.47 -6.63 14.63
N SER A 194 -12.23 -7.09 13.63
CA SER A 194 -13.15 -6.22 12.91
C SER A 194 -14.41 -6.96 12.45
N ARG A 195 -15.45 -6.19 12.19
CA ARG A 195 -16.67 -6.64 11.54
C ARG A 195 -16.82 -5.80 10.27
N LEU A 196 -16.73 -6.47 9.14
CA LEU A 196 -17.04 -5.88 7.85
C LEU A 196 -18.56 -5.69 7.74
N ALA A 197 -18.97 -4.48 7.42
CA ALA A 197 -20.34 -4.13 7.07
C ALA A 197 -20.37 -3.49 5.67
N THR A 198 -21.46 -3.70 4.95
CA THR A 198 -21.70 -3.07 3.65
C THR A 198 -22.58 -1.84 3.79
N GLY A 199 -22.28 -0.78 3.06
CA GLY A 199 -23.08 0.45 3.04
C GLY A 199 -22.35 1.66 3.63
N ALA A 200 -23.09 2.76 3.82
CA ALA A 200 -22.57 4.01 4.34
C ALA A 200 -22.18 3.88 5.83
N ALA A 201 -21.04 4.45 6.23
CA ALA A 201 -20.57 4.38 7.62
C ALA A 201 -21.50 5.12 8.59
N SER A 202 -22.13 6.21 8.13
CA SER A 202 -23.15 6.96 8.87
C SER A 202 -24.46 6.21 9.08
N ALA A 203 -24.75 5.20 8.24
CA ALA A 203 -25.96 4.38 8.35
C ALA A 203 -25.80 3.20 9.32
N LEU A 204 -24.59 2.95 9.84
CA LEU A 204 -24.37 1.87 10.79
C LEU A 204 -25.03 2.19 12.13
N PRO A 205 -25.71 1.22 12.77
CA PRO A 205 -26.32 1.42 14.08
C PRO A 205 -25.32 1.97 15.09
N ALA A 206 -25.77 2.86 15.99
CA ALA A 206 -24.91 3.34 17.07
C ALA A 206 -24.49 2.18 17.99
N ALA A 207 -25.39 1.23 18.22
CA ALA A 207 -25.09 -0.01 18.96
C ALA A 207 -23.94 -0.80 18.30
N CYS A 208 -22.96 -1.17 19.13
CA CYS A 208 -21.78 -1.87 18.65
C CYS A 208 -22.04 -3.36 18.43
N PRO A 209 -21.39 -3.99 17.43
CA PRO A 209 -21.40 -5.43 17.27
C PRO A 209 -20.96 -6.16 18.55
N THR A 210 -21.67 -7.23 18.89
CA THR A 210 -21.28 -8.10 20.02
C THR A 210 -20.20 -9.10 19.64
N ARG A 211 -19.98 -9.33 18.34
CA ARG A 211 -18.99 -10.27 17.80
C ARG A 211 -18.20 -9.61 16.68
N TYR A 212 -16.89 -9.84 16.71
CA TYR A 212 -15.92 -9.42 15.70
C TYR A 212 -15.18 -10.65 15.17
N ARG A 213 -14.64 -10.54 13.96
CA ARG A 213 -13.78 -11.59 13.37
C ARG A 213 -12.33 -11.20 13.61
N ARG A 214 -11.51 -12.21 13.93
CA ARG A 214 -10.04 -12.04 14.06
C ARG A 214 -9.40 -12.19 12.69
N ALA A 215 -8.80 -11.12 12.20
CA ALA A 215 -8.03 -11.06 10.98
C ALA A 215 -6.53 -11.04 11.30
N LEU A 216 -5.71 -11.60 10.42
CA LEU A 216 -4.25 -11.51 10.49
C LEU A 216 -3.79 -10.47 9.48
N THR A 217 -3.02 -9.49 9.94
CA THR A 217 -2.22 -8.62 9.07
C THR A 217 -0.76 -8.99 9.24
N THR A 218 -0.03 -9.11 8.13
CA THR A 218 1.43 -9.24 8.12
C THR A 218 2.03 -8.09 7.34
N TRP A 219 3.20 -7.60 7.73
CA TRP A 219 3.91 -6.56 6.99
C TRP A 219 5.38 -6.91 6.81
N LEU A 220 5.98 -6.41 5.74
CA LEU A 220 7.40 -6.48 5.42
C LEU A 220 7.81 -5.15 4.79
N VAL A 221 8.96 -4.59 5.19
CA VAL A 221 9.56 -3.44 4.52
C VAL A 221 10.64 -3.95 3.58
N ALA A 222 10.49 -3.76 2.27
CA ALA A 222 11.43 -4.30 1.29
C ALA A 222 11.56 -3.39 0.06
N PRO A 223 12.74 -3.37 -0.59
CA PRO A 223 12.85 -2.79 -1.92
C PRO A 223 12.09 -3.66 -2.92
N MET A 224 11.43 -3.02 -3.88
CA MET A 224 10.68 -3.70 -4.93
C MET A 224 10.80 -2.91 -6.24
N ARG A 225 10.97 -3.64 -7.34
CA ARG A 225 10.83 -3.08 -8.68
C ARG A 225 9.37 -3.15 -9.14
N TYR A 226 8.82 -2.00 -9.49
CA TYR A 226 7.44 -1.87 -9.98
C TYR A 226 7.35 -2.01 -11.50
N THR A 227 6.13 -2.07 -12.03
CA THR A 227 5.86 -2.15 -13.47
C THR A 227 6.38 -0.92 -14.24
N SER A 228 6.52 0.23 -13.55
CA SER A 228 7.16 1.44 -14.07
C SER A 228 8.70 1.39 -14.13
N ASP A 229 9.31 0.25 -13.80
CA ASP A 229 10.75 0.07 -13.58
C ASP A 229 11.36 0.85 -12.41
N ARG A 230 10.55 1.60 -11.67
CA ARG A 230 11.00 2.27 -10.44
C ARG A 230 11.27 1.23 -9.35
N GLU A 231 12.43 1.36 -8.70
CA GLU A 231 12.76 0.63 -7.49
C GLU A 231 12.44 1.49 -6.27
N LEU A 232 11.48 1.04 -5.46
CA LEU A 232 10.98 1.80 -4.31
C LEU A 232 10.97 0.91 -3.07
N VAL A 233 11.36 1.49 -1.93
CA VAL A 233 11.19 0.83 -0.63
C VAL A 233 9.72 0.87 -0.26
N SER A 234 9.16 -0.31 -0.02
CA SER A 234 7.72 -0.48 0.15
C SER A 234 7.41 -1.18 1.46
N ILE A 235 6.39 -0.70 2.17
CA ILE A 235 5.68 -1.52 3.15
C ILE A 235 4.73 -2.42 2.37
N VAL A 236 4.99 -3.73 2.43
CA VAL A 236 4.13 -4.76 1.85
C VAL A 236 3.25 -5.32 2.95
N SER A 237 1.97 -4.94 2.95
CA SER A 237 0.99 -5.34 3.96
C SER A 237 0.01 -6.35 3.38
N SER A 238 -0.02 -7.56 3.92
CA SER A 238 -0.97 -8.61 3.58
C SER A 238 -2.07 -8.71 4.64
N HIS A 239 -3.31 -8.84 4.20
CA HIS A 239 -4.46 -9.00 5.07
C HIS A 239 -5.21 -10.31 4.78
N PHE A 240 -5.41 -11.08 5.84
CA PHE A 240 -6.14 -12.32 5.86
C PHE A 240 -7.38 -12.15 6.72
N ALA A 241 -8.57 -12.36 6.15
CA ALA A 241 -9.84 -12.19 6.86
C ALA A 241 -10.05 -13.16 8.04
N GLN A 242 -9.19 -14.18 8.16
CA GLN A 242 -9.19 -15.15 9.26
C GLN A 242 -7.76 -15.50 9.67
N VAL A 243 -7.52 -15.56 10.98
CA VAL A 243 -6.31 -16.09 11.59
C VAL A 243 -6.54 -17.49 12.17
N SER A 244 -5.49 -18.29 12.28
CA SER A 244 -5.47 -19.54 13.04
C SER A 244 -5.82 -19.33 14.52
N ARG A 245 -6.18 -20.41 15.21
CA ARG A 245 -6.55 -20.36 16.64
C ARG A 245 -5.45 -19.73 17.50
N ASP A 246 -4.19 -20.11 17.25
CA ASP A 246 -3.01 -19.61 17.97
C ASP A 246 -2.61 -18.18 17.56
N GLY A 247 -3.21 -17.60 16.53
CA GLY A 247 -2.92 -16.23 16.11
C GLY A 247 -1.67 -16.08 15.23
N LEU A 248 -1.00 -17.18 14.87
CA LEU A 248 0.34 -17.16 14.28
C LEU A 248 0.37 -17.40 12.76
N SER A 249 -0.74 -17.85 12.16
CA SER A 249 -0.82 -18.13 10.73
C SER A 249 -2.17 -17.75 10.12
N PRO A 250 -2.25 -17.66 8.78
CA PRO A 250 -3.55 -17.59 8.12
C PRO A 250 -4.44 -18.73 8.60
N GLY A 251 -5.71 -18.42 8.88
CA GLY A 251 -6.72 -19.40 9.27
C GLY A 251 -7.29 -20.13 8.06
N ALA A 252 -8.61 -20.37 8.07
CA ALA A 252 -9.32 -21.01 6.95
C ALA A 252 -9.60 -20.06 5.76
N THR A 253 -8.92 -18.92 5.67
CA THR A 253 -9.14 -17.99 4.56
C THR A 253 -8.61 -18.56 3.25
N LEU A 254 -9.38 -18.36 2.19
CA LEU A 254 -9.02 -18.75 0.83
C LEU A 254 -8.51 -17.57 -0.01
N GLN A 255 -8.57 -16.36 0.56
CA GLN A 255 -8.21 -15.13 -0.11
C GLN A 255 -7.36 -14.27 0.82
N MET A 256 -6.49 -13.48 0.20
CA MET A 256 -5.62 -12.50 0.82
C MET A 256 -5.61 -11.27 -0.07
N GLU A 257 -5.65 -10.09 0.53
CA GLU A 257 -5.38 -8.85 -0.19
C GLU A 257 -4.05 -8.29 0.27
N GLN A 258 -3.23 -7.84 -0.66
CA GLN A 258 -1.90 -7.30 -0.40
C GLN A 258 -1.83 -5.87 -0.93
N THR A 259 -1.29 -4.97 -0.11
CA THR A 259 -1.16 -3.55 -0.40
C THR A 259 0.29 -3.12 -0.24
N TYR A 260 0.74 -2.23 -1.12
CA TYR A 260 2.10 -1.74 -1.16
C TYR A 260 2.08 -0.23 -0.96
N TRP A 261 2.85 0.23 0.01
CA TRP A 261 2.90 1.63 0.42
C TRP A 261 4.32 2.13 0.28
N THR A 262 4.50 3.23 -0.44
CA THR A 262 5.80 3.89 -0.63
C THR A 262 5.75 5.29 -0.05
N ARG A 263 6.90 5.85 0.31
CA ARG A 263 6.96 7.23 0.80
C ARG A 263 6.60 8.22 -0.29
N GLU A 264 6.95 7.89 -1.52
CA GLU A 264 6.78 8.74 -2.67
C GLU A 264 5.31 8.90 -3.05
N PHE A 265 4.54 7.80 -2.99
CA PHE A 265 3.23 7.74 -3.64
C PHE A 265 2.10 7.31 -2.70
N GLY A 266 2.36 6.92 -1.46
CA GLY A 266 1.35 6.29 -0.62
C GLY A 266 0.99 4.88 -1.12
N LEU A 267 -0.30 4.50 -1.09
CA LEU A 267 -0.76 3.22 -1.66
C LEU A 267 -0.50 3.17 -3.17
N SER A 268 0.54 2.41 -3.53
CA SER A 268 1.19 2.34 -4.85
C SER A 268 0.82 1.10 -5.65
N ARG A 269 0.44 0.00 -4.97
CA ARG A 269 -0.03 -1.22 -5.63
C ARG A 269 -1.01 -1.97 -4.73
N TRP A 270 -2.03 -2.56 -5.33
CA TRP A 270 -2.98 -3.45 -4.67
C TRP A 270 -3.07 -4.76 -5.44
N GLU A 271 -3.14 -5.86 -4.70
CA GLU A 271 -3.20 -7.21 -5.24
C GLU A 271 -4.26 -8.02 -4.53
N LYS A 272 -4.91 -8.89 -5.30
CA LYS A 272 -5.75 -9.94 -4.77
C LYS A 272 -5.08 -11.28 -5.01
N TRP A 273 -4.96 -12.05 -3.93
CA TRP A 273 -4.41 -13.39 -3.94
C TRP A 273 -5.47 -14.39 -3.50
N ALA A 274 -5.39 -15.58 -4.06
CA ALA A 274 -6.25 -16.69 -3.72
C ALA A 274 -5.42 -17.95 -3.54
N ARG A 275 -5.85 -18.81 -2.61
CA ARG A 275 -5.26 -20.13 -2.43
C ARG A 275 -5.59 -21.01 -3.64
N GLU A 276 -4.74 -21.96 -3.97
CA GLU A 276 -4.88 -22.79 -5.18
C GLU A 276 -6.24 -23.50 -5.32
N ASP A 277 -6.87 -23.86 -4.20
CA ASP A 277 -8.17 -24.53 -4.13
C ASP A 277 -9.36 -23.56 -4.14
N TRP A 278 -9.12 -22.25 -4.29
CA TRP A 278 -10.19 -21.27 -4.42
C TRP A 278 -10.77 -21.23 -5.83
N VAL A 279 -12.11 -21.18 -5.90
CA VAL A 279 -12.88 -21.00 -7.13
C VAL A 279 -13.67 -19.70 -7.05
N HIS A 280 -13.59 -18.87 -8.10
CA HIS A 280 -14.27 -17.60 -8.13
C HIS A 280 -15.80 -17.79 -8.12
N PRO A 281 -16.55 -17.23 -7.15
CA PRO A 281 -17.94 -17.60 -6.92
C PRO A 281 -18.91 -17.23 -8.06
N ARG A 282 -18.59 -16.21 -8.86
CA ARG A 282 -19.44 -15.78 -10.01
C ARG A 282 -19.03 -16.36 -11.36
N SER A 283 -17.73 -16.41 -11.68
CA SER A 283 -17.23 -16.91 -12.97
C SER A 283 -16.91 -18.40 -12.96
N HIS A 284 -16.91 -19.04 -11.78
CA HIS A 284 -16.53 -20.44 -11.58
C HIS A 284 -15.11 -20.81 -12.05
N ARG A 285 -14.25 -19.81 -12.28
CA ARG A 285 -12.86 -20.02 -12.70
C ARG A 285 -11.96 -20.29 -11.49
N SER A 286 -10.96 -21.14 -11.69
CA SER A 286 -9.98 -21.50 -10.67
C SER A 286 -8.98 -20.36 -10.41
N ALA A 287 -8.35 -20.34 -9.22
CA ALA A 287 -7.26 -19.41 -8.94
C ALA A 287 -6.08 -19.54 -9.93
N PRO A 288 -5.59 -20.75 -10.29
CA PRO A 288 -4.54 -20.90 -11.30
C PRO A 288 -4.90 -20.30 -12.66
N ASP A 289 -6.13 -20.49 -13.14
CA ASP A 289 -6.54 -19.95 -14.45
C ASP A 289 -6.57 -18.42 -14.46
N LEU A 290 -7.05 -17.81 -13.37
CA LEU A 290 -7.08 -16.35 -13.23
C LEU A 290 -5.67 -15.77 -13.12
N ALA A 291 -4.77 -16.45 -12.41
CA ALA A 291 -3.40 -15.98 -12.22
C ALA A 291 -2.54 -16.10 -13.48
N ARG A 292 -2.69 -17.19 -14.25
CA ARG A 292 -2.06 -17.32 -15.58
C ARG A 292 -2.52 -16.22 -16.52
N GLU A 293 -3.83 -15.96 -16.58
CA GLU A 293 -4.35 -14.88 -17.42
C GLU A 293 -3.83 -13.51 -16.99
N LEU A 294 -3.76 -13.24 -15.69
CA LEU A 294 -3.20 -11.99 -15.17
C LEU A 294 -1.73 -11.82 -15.61
N ARG A 295 -0.92 -12.89 -15.51
CA ARG A 295 0.47 -12.91 -15.94
C ARG A 295 0.59 -12.68 -17.45
N GLN A 296 -0.22 -13.36 -18.26
CA GLN A 296 -0.24 -13.23 -19.73
C GLN A 296 -0.61 -11.81 -20.19
N ARG A 297 -1.52 -11.13 -19.47
CA ARG A 297 -1.87 -9.72 -19.75
C ARG A 297 -0.74 -8.75 -19.40
N GLY A 298 0.28 -9.19 -18.66
CA GLY A 298 1.41 -8.37 -18.26
C GLY A 298 1.07 -7.27 -17.27
N ARG A 299 -0.16 -7.18 -16.75
CA ARG A 299 -0.73 -5.99 -16.06
C ARG A 299 0.06 -5.49 -14.85
N CYS A 300 0.87 -6.37 -14.26
CA CYS A 300 1.73 -6.04 -13.13
C CYS A 300 3.08 -6.72 -13.28
N GLY A 301 4.12 -6.23 -12.60
CA GLY A 301 5.38 -6.95 -12.39
C GLY A 301 5.28 -8.06 -11.33
N PRO A 302 6.38 -8.79 -11.05
CA PRO A 302 6.46 -9.75 -9.95
C PRO A 302 6.05 -9.12 -8.60
N ALA A 303 5.61 -9.95 -7.65
CA ALA A 303 5.41 -9.55 -6.26
C ALA A 303 6.74 -9.39 -5.53
N VAL A 304 6.73 -8.92 -4.28
CA VAL A 304 7.93 -8.99 -3.43
C VAL A 304 8.37 -10.45 -3.29
N GLY A 305 9.55 -10.75 -3.83
CA GLY A 305 10.13 -12.09 -3.87
C GLY A 305 10.91 -12.44 -2.61
N GLY A 306 11.44 -13.67 -2.59
CA GLY A 306 12.33 -14.17 -1.56
C GLY A 306 11.61 -14.91 -0.43
N THR A 307 12.42 -15.30 0.56
CA THR A 307 11.95 -16.03 1.75
C THR A 307 12.03 -15.15 2.98
N PHE A 308 10.92 -15.01 3.71
CA PHE A 308 10.88 -14.27 4.96
C PHE A 308 9.95 -14.92 5.98
N ASP A 309 10.45 -15.00 7.22
CA ASP A 309 9.71 -15.48 8.37
C ASP A 309 8.90 -14.33 8.98
N ILE A 310 7.60 -14.53 9.10
CA ILE A 310 6.70 -13.59 9.77
C ILE A 310 6.43 -14.03 11.21
N SER A 311 6.31 -15.34 11.43
CA SER A 311 6.12 -15.92 12.75
C SER A 311 6.71 -17.33 12.79
N SER A 312 6.72 -17.96 13.97
CA SER A 312 7.13 -19.36 14.11
C SER A 312 6.21 -20.37 13.38
N ARG A 313 5.09 -19.92 12.79
CA ARG A 313 4.12 -20.73 12.03
C ARG A 313 3.87 -20.24 10.61
N THR A 314 4.52 -19.13 10.20
CA THR A 314 4.27 -18.51 8.90
C THR A 314 5.55 -18.00 8.29
N ARG A 315 5.92 -18.63 7.18
CA ARG A 315 6.99 -18.21 6.27
C ARG A 315 6.39 -18.00 4.90
N PHE A 316 6.73 -16.87 4.28
CA PHE A 316 6.49 -16.67 2.86
C PHE A 316 7.73 -17.13 2.10
N THR A 317 7.54 -17.86 1.01
CA THR A 317 8.62 -18.26 0.11
C THR A 317 8.18 -18.07 -1.34
N ASP A 318 9.15 -18.07 -2.24
CA ASP A 318 8.90 -18.25 -3.66
C ASP A 318 8.25 -19.63 -3.92
N ALA A 319 7.58 -19.77 -5.06
CA ALA A 319 6.92 -21.01 -5.50
C ALA A 319 7.54 -21.49 -6.83
N PRO A 320 8.70 -22.16 -6.80
CA PRO A 320 9.39 -22.61 -8.01
C PRO A 320 8.50 -23.60 -8.79
N GLY A 321 8.58 -23.55 -10.13
CA GLY A 321 7.77 -24.39 -11.02
C GLY A 321 6.41 -23.79 -11.40
N HIS A 322 6.12 -22.54 -11.00
CA HIS A 322 4.91 -21.80 -11.34
C HIS A 322 5.22 -20.51 -12.12
N ASP A 323 6.18 -20.57 -13.05
CA ASP A 323 6.68 -19.39 -13.78
C ASP A 323 5.63 -18.80 -14.76
N ASP A 324 4.58 -19.56 -15.05
CA ASP A 324 3.42 -19.18 -15.87
C ASP A 324 2.41 -18.32 -15.11
N ALA A 325 2.58 -18.13 -13.80
CA ALA A 325 1.71 -17.34 -12.95
C ALA A 325 2.49 -16.51 -11.92
N TYR A 326 1.84 -15.52 -11.33
CA TYR A 326 2.36 -14.89 -10.11
C TYR A 326 1.96 -15.75 -8.92
N ALA A 327 2.92 -16.49 -8.39
CA ALA A 327 2.71 -17.48 -7.34
C ALA A 327 3.66 -17.28 -6.16
N ARG A 328 3.22 -17.69 -4.98
CA ARG A 328 4.05 -17.81 -3.78
C ARG A 328 3.54 -18.91 -2.88
N ALA A 329 4.41 -19.44 -2.02
CA ALA A 329 4.01 -20.39 -1.01
C ALA A 329 3.97 -19.73 0.38
N ILE A 330 2.99 -20.14 1.18
CA ILE A 330 2.96 -19.88 2.61
C ILE A 330 3.18 -21.20 3.32
N VAL A 331 4.30 -21.30 4.03
CA VAL A 331 4.78 -22.51 4.70
C VAL A 331 4.66 -22.33 6.20
N ASP A 332 4.22 -23.38 6.90
CA ASP A 332 4.37 -23.51 8.34
C ASP A 332 5.72 -24.17 8.65
N PRO A 333 6.72 -23.43 9.16
CA PRO A 333 8.06 -23.96 9.36
C PRO A 333 8.13 -25.12 10.35
N ARG A 334 7.15 -25.25 11.26
CA ARG A 334 7.12 -26.33 12.25
C ARG A 334 6.58 -27.63 11.70
N SER A 335 5.56 -27.57 10.84
CA SER A 335 4.91 -28.77 10.29
C SER A 335 5.36 -29.11 8.87
N GLY A 336 6.04 -28.19 8.18
CA GLY A 336 6.41 -28.34 6.77
C GLY A 336 5.22 -28.21 5.81
N ARG A 337 4.00 -27.98 6.32
CA ARG A 337 2.81 -27.79 5.48
C ARG A 337 2.97 -26.52 4.66
N SER A 338 2.76 -26.64 3.36
CA SER A 338 2.82 -25.54 2.40
C SER A 338 1.45 -25.36 1.74
N GLN A 339 1.10 -24.12 1.44
CA GLN A 339 -0.06 -23.76 0.64
C GLN A 339 0.37 -22.84 -0.49
N LEU A 340 -0.06 -23.15 -1.70
CA LEU A 340 0.18 -22.29 -2.86
C LEU A 340 -0.85 -21.16 -2.92
N TRP A 341 -0.36 -19.96 -3.13
CA TRP A 341 -1.13 -18.73 -3.28
C TRP A 341 -0.82 -18.09 -4.62
N LEU A 342 -1.86 -17.68 -5.32
CA LEU A 342 -1.82 -17.21 -6.70
C LEU A 342 -2.44 -15.82 -6.78
N MET A 343 -1.75 -14.87 -7.39
CA MET A 343 -2.26 -13.52 -7.58
C MET A 343 -3.30 -13.55 -8.71
N THR A 344 -4.55 -13.25 -8.38
CA THR A 344 -5.69 -13.34 -9.30
C THR A 344 -6.14 -11.97 -9.82
N LEU A 345 -5.78 -10.87 -9.15
CA LEU A 345 -5.95 -9.51 -9.64
C LEU A 345 -4.78 -8.64 -9.17
N CYS A 346 -4.44 -7.63 -9.96
CA CYS A 346 -3.45 -6.65 -9.57
C CYS A 346 -3.73 -5.29 -10.23
N GLU A 347 -3.48 -4.24 -9.45
CA GLU A 347 -3.49 -2.84 -9.86
C GLU A 347 -2.18 -2.20 -9.35
N ASP A 348 -1.21 -2.04 -10.24
CA ASP A 348 0.03 -1.28 -9.98
C ASP A 348 -0.18 0.17 -10.41
N TYR A 349 -0.16 1.10 -9.46
CA TYR A 349 -0.47 2.52 -9.70
C TYR A 349 0.76 3.37 -10.05
N THR A 350 1.92 2.76 -10.28
CA THR A 350 3.16 3.51 -10.54
C THR A 350 3.29 4.03 -11.97
N ASN A 351 2.23 3.95 -12.79
CA ASN A 351 2.15 4.65 -14.07
C ASN A 351 1.86 6.14 -13.83
N ILE A 352 2.90 6.90 -13.52
CA ILE A 352 2.76 8.30 -13.09
C ILE A 352 2.47 9.20 -14.30
N ARG A 353 1.50 10.10 -14.14
CA ARG A 353 1.14 11.10 -15.14
C ARG A 353 1.20 12.48 -14.52
N VAL A 354 2.01 13.35 -15.11
CA VAL A 354 2.00 14.77 -14.80
C VAL A 354 0.60 15.33 -15.05
N ARG A 355 0.10 16.13 -14.10
CA ARG A 355 -1.22 16.73 -14.19
C ARG A 355 -1.14 18.06 -14.92
N PRO A 356 -2.04 18.32 -15.89
CA PRO A 356 -2.17 19.65 -16.48
C PRO A 356 -2.48 20.70 -15.41
N ALA A 357 -1.83 21.86 -15.52
CA ALA A 357 -2.13 23.01 -14.68
C ALA A 357 -3.62 23.38 -14.75
N GLY A 358 -4.21 23.75 -13.61
CA GLY A 358 -5.62 24.18 -13.54
C GLY A 358 -6.67 23.05 -13.64
N LYS A 359 -6.27 21.78 -13.86
CA LYS A 359 -7.22 20.65 -13.80
C LYS A 359 -7.75 20.52 -12.36
N ALA A 360 -9.05 20.77 -12.17
CA ALA A 360 -9.71 20.61 -10.89
C ALA A 360 -9.55 19.18 -10.36
N LEU A 361 -9.37 19.06 -9.04
CA LEU A 361 -9.43 17.78 -8.36
C LEU A 361 -10.87 17.42 -8.03
N PRO A 362 -11.24 16.13 -8.05
CA PRO A 362 -12.46 15.69 -7.40
C PRO A 362 -12.41 16.08 -5.92
N ASP A 363 -13.54 16.55 -5.40
CA ASP A 363 -13.72 16.84 -3.99
C ASP A 363 -13.57 15.55 -3.18
N ALA A 364 -12.39 15.36 -2.59
CA ALA A 364 -12.06 14.21 -1.79
C ALA A 364 -12.94 14.10 -0.53
N SER A 365 -13.39 15.25 -0.01
CA SER A 365 -14.19 15.33 1.20
C SER A 365 -15.63 14.85 0.97
N ALA A 366 -16.14 15.02 -0.25
CA ALA A 366 -17.45 14.52 -0.66
C ALA A 366 -17.47 13.01 -0.96
N ILE A 367 -16.31 12.39 -1.27
CA ILE A 367 -16.24 10.95 -1.57
C ILE A 367 -16.47 10.11 -0.32
N ALA A 368 -15.96 10.57 0.83
CA ALA A 368 -16.02 9.80 2.06
C ALA A 368 -17.15 10.21 3.01
N ASP A 369 -17.61 9.24 3.79
CA ASP A 369 -18.78 9.34 4.65
C ASP A 369 -18.47 10.18 5.89
N PRO A 370 -19.29 11.20 6.22
CA PRO A 370 -19.03 12.12 7.34
C PRO A 370 -18.69 11.46 8.68
N ALA A 371 -19.11 10.21 8.91
CA ALA A 371 -18.79 9.46 10.12
C ALA A 371 -17.28 9.27 10.35
N TYR A 372 -16.44 9.30 9.31
CA TYR A 372 -14.98 9.15 9.45
C TYR A 372 -14.26 10.38 10.01
N TRP A 373 -14.93 11.53 10.08
CA TRP A 373 -14.39 12.79 10.62
C TRP A 373 -15.05 13.21 11.93
N ARG A 374 -15.91 12.38 12.50
CA ARG A 374 -16.45 12.65 13.84
C ARG A 374 -15.33 12.45 14.86
N PRO A 375 -14.99 13.46 15.68
CA PRO A 375 -13.94 13.35 16.68
C PRO A 375 -14.23 12.24 17.69
#